data_AF-A0A7Z9QTD5-F1
#
_entry.id   AF-A0A7Z9QTD5-F1
#
_cell.length_a   1.000
_cell.length_b   1.000
_cell.length_c   1.000
_cell.angle_alpha   90.00
_cell.angle_beta   90.00
_cell.angle_gamma   90.00
#
_symmetry.space_group_name_H-M   'P 1'
#
loop_
_entity.id
_entity.type
_entity.pdbx_description
1 polymer ?
#
loop_
_entity_poly.entity_id
_entity_poly.type
_entity_poly.pdbx_seq_one_letter_code
_entity_poly.pdbx_strand_id
1 'polypeptide(L)'
;MAAAVEAETRETGFLGASLRLTLYCAYMKQLLQERQPALCILWHQFNGNHVILAHQCQDLGIPYLYMEYAALPGTICFDEDGPMAESWVAQRYDEFLALPVDDSDLAQAQCFLDYLKEGKKSGKPQDSQVSIQSVVERAREQGRKIIFYAGQNDWASGMLPRGFPEARIHSHIYSDTLDALGHLSEVAEENDWQIVFKPHPLVQERHRYFEVPFPERVDLVLGGNILDCIQETDVVTTIVSQVSYLALIHGRPCVMLGRNQLRNKGCTYQVGPRDDLAPTIQHALGDGFHGKARARWLKHVAQICKYYLFALDPEVESIIGRDVQEAADFLVKRADMTSLSAASRFFSHL
;
A
#
# COMPACT_ATOMS: atom_id res chain seq x y z
N MET A 1 -13.23 -14.07 -3.87
CA MET A 1 -13.05 -14.78 -2.58
C MET A 1 -13.35 -13.91 -1.37
N ALA A 2 -12.83 -12.67 -1.26
CA ALA A 2 -13.13 -11.78 -0.11
C ALA A 2 -14.63 -11.46 0.07
N ALA A 3 -15.37 -11.19 -1.02
CA ALA A 3 -16.81 -10.92 -0.95
C ALA A 3 -17.67 -12.14 -0.52
N ALA A 4 -17.19 -13.37 -0.73
CA ALA A 4 -17.88 -14.58 -0.30
C ALA A 4 -17.72 -14.83 1.21
N VAL A 5 -16.55 -14.49 1.76
CA VAL A 5 -16.26 -14.56 3.20
C VAL A 5 -17.04 -13.47 3.96
N GLU A 6 -17.17 -12.27 3.39
CA GLU A 6 -17.88 -11.16 4.02
C GLU A 6 -19.42 -11.36 4.02
N ALA A 7 -19.97 -12.00 2.98
CA ALA A 7 -21.38 -12.38 2.92
C ALA A 7 -21.73 -13.49 3.93
N GLU A 8 -20.87 -14.51 4.09
CA GLU A 8 -21.07 -15.58 5.09
C GLU A 8 -21.04 -15.06 6.53
N THR A 9 -20.26 -14.02 6.83
CA THR A 9 -20.18 -13.43 8.17
C THR A 9 -21.43 -12.66 8.60
N ARG A 10 -22.31 -12.26 7.65
CA ARG A 10 -23.56 -11.56 7.98
C ARG A 10 -24.70 -12.51 8.41
N GLU A 11 -24.66 -13.77 7.96
CA GLU A 11 -25.71 -14.76 8.28
C GLU A 11 -25.35 -15.69 9.44
N THR A 12 -24.10 -15.69 9.90
CA THR A 12 -23.64 -16.59 10.94
C THR A 12 -23.49 -15.87 12.27
N GLY A 13 -24.31 -16.26 13.24
CA GLY A 13 -24.19 -15.76 14.61
C GLY A 13 -22.77 -15.96 15.15
N PHE A 14 -22.35 -15.11 16.10
CA PHE A 14 -21.02 -15.12 16.73
C PHE A 14 -20.50 -16.52 17.09
N LEU A 15 -21.37 -17.40 17.57
CA LEU A 15 -21.06 -18.80 17.89
C LEU A 15 -20.59 -19.61 16.67
N GLY A 16 -21.25 -19.46 15.51
CA GLY A 16 -20.87 -20.15 14.27
C GLY A 16 -19.53 -19.66 13.73
N ALA A 17 -19.28 -18.35 13.77
CA ALA A 17 -17.99 -17.79 13.42
C ALA A 17 -16.87 -18.28 14.35
N SER A 18 -17.12 -18.29 15.66
CA SER A 18 -16.17 -18.76 16.67
C SER A 18 -15.85 -20.25 16.53
N LEU A 19 -16.86 -21.08 16.27
CA LEU A 19 -16.67 -22.51 16.03
C LEU A 19 -15.81 -22.76 14.79
N ARG A 20 -16.07 -22.05 13.68
CA ARG A 20 -15.27 -22.19 12.45
C ARG A 20 -13.82 -21.81 12.67
N LEU A 21 -13.55 -20.70 13.35
CA LEU A 21 -12.18 -20.28 13.66
C LEU A 21 -11.48 -21.29 14.57
N THR A 22 -12.19 -21.87 15.54
CA THR A 22 -11.65 -22.91 16.43
C THR A 22 -11.30 -24.17 15.65
N LEU A 23 -12.20 -24.64 14.78
CA LEU A 23 -11.96 -25.81 13.93
C LEU A 23 -10.81 -25.56 12.94
N TYR A 24 -10.76 -24.37 12.33
CA TYR A 24 -9.67 -23.97 11.46
C TYR A 24 -8.33 -23.98 12.21
N CYS A 25 -8.27 -23.37 13.38
CA CYS A 25 -7.08 -23.34 14.23
C CYS A 25 -6.60 -24.77 14.57
N ALA A 26 -7.51 -25.64 15.03
CA ALA A 26 -7.18 -27.02 15.38
C ALA A 26 -6.67 -27.81 14.16
N TYR A 27 -7.39 -27.72 13.03
CA TYR A 27 -7.04 -28.42 11.79
C TYR A 27 -5.68 -27.96 11.24
N MET A 28 -5.45 -26.65 11.14
CA MET A 28 -4.21 -26.11 10.61
C MET A 28 -3.01 -26.45 11.51
N LYS A 29 -3.18 -26.40 12.83
CA LYS A 29 -2.13 -26.82 13.77
C LYS A 29 -1.74 -28.28 13.57
N GLN A 30 -2.73 -29.17 13.47
CA GLN A 30 -2.49 -30.59 13.21
C GLN A 30 -1.79 -30.78 11.87
N LEU A 31 -2.25 -30.12 10.81
CA LEU A 31 -1.65 -30.21 9.48
C LEU A 31 -0.19 -29.74 9.48
N LEU A 32 0.12 -28.62 10.13
CA LEU A 32 1.49 -28.11 10.24
C LEU A 32 2.40 -29.06 11.03
N GLN A 33 1.89 -29.67 12.10
CA GLN A 33 2.64 -30.65 12.89
C GLN A 33 2.92 -31.95 12.12
N GLU A 34 1.94 -32.44 11.36
CA GLU A 34 2.07 -33.68 10.57
C GLU A 34 2.94 -33.49 9.33
N ARG A 35 2.82 -32.34 8.65
CA ARG A 35 3.50 -32.09 7.37
C ARG A 35 4.87 -31.46 7.53
N GLN A 36 5.10 -30.70 8.60
CA GLN A 36 6.34 -29.98 8.87
C GLN A 36 6.89 -29.25 7.64
N PRO A 37 6.12 -28.31 7.05
CA PRO A 37 6.59 -27.59 5.87
C PRO A 37 7.88 -26.83 6.19
N ALA A 38 8.81 -26.80 5.24
CA ALA A 38 10.06 -26.05 5.37
C ALA A 38 9.85 -24.53 5.33
N LEU A 39 8.75 -24.07 4.75
CA LEU A 39 8.35 -22.67 4.67
C LEU A 39 6.83 -22.56 4.47
N CYS A 40 6.20 -21.59 5.13
CA CYS A 40 4.82 -21.19 4.88
C CYS A 40 4.76 -19.81 4.19
N ILE A 41 3.99 -19.68 3.12
CA ILE A 41 3.82 -18.38 2.44
C ILE A 41 2.36 -17.95 2.61
N LEU A 42 2.17 -16.79 3.23
CA LEU A 42 0.88 -16.22 3.59
C LEU A 42 0.60 -15.02 2.68
N TRP A 43 -0.55 -14.97 2.01
CA TRP A 43 -0.90 -13.81 1.18
C TRP A 43 -1.28 -12.61 2.07
N HIS A 44 -0.39 -11.79 2.60
CA HIS A 44 -0.66 -10.71 3.58
C HIS A 44 -1.10 -11.13 5.00
N GLN A 45 -1.07 -10.19 5.96
CA GLN A 45 -1.43 -10.45 7.37
C GLN A 45 -2.80 -9.92 7.81
N PHE A 46 -3.50 -9.19 6.94
CA PHE A 46 -4.73 -8.46 7.28
C PHE A 46 -6.02 -9.30 7.30
N ASN A 47 -5.93 -10.60 7.53
CA ASN A 47 -7.09 -11.43 7.79
C ASN A 47 -6.83 -12.40 8.96
N GLY A 48 -7.89 -12.75 9.68
CA GLY A 48 -7.77 -13.56 10.91
C GLY A 48 -7.15 -14.94 10.67
N ASN A 49 -7.36 -15.54 9.49
CA ASN A 49 -6.78 -16.84 9.16
C ASN A 49 -5.25 -16.75 9.06
N HIS A 50 -4.72 -15.73 8.38
CA HIS A 50 -3.27 -15.55 8.24
C HIS A 50 -2.62 -15.15 9.56
N VAL A 51 -3.31 -14.39 10.43
CA VAL A 51 -2.83 -14.13 11.80
C VAL A 51 -2.70 -15.44 12.59
N ILE A 52 -3.72 -16.30 12.55
CA ILE A 52 -3.67 -17.62 13.20
C ILE A 52 -2.53 -18.47 12.64
N LEU A 53 -2.38 -18.52 11.31
CA LEU A 53 -1.32 -19.32 10.68
C LEU A 53 0.08 -18.80 11.01
N ALA A 54 0.31 -17.49 10.97
CA ALA A 54 1.59 -16.90 11.33
C ALA A 54 1.97 -17.25 12.79
N HIS A 55 1.01 -17.12 13.71
CA HIS A 55 1.23 -17.47 15.11
C HIS A 55 1.52 -18.97 15.29
N GLN A 56 0.78 -19.85 14.60
CA GLN A 56 1.05 -21.29 14.64
C GLN A 56 2.41 -21.66 14.03
N CYS A 57 2.81 -21.00 12.95
CA CYS A 57 4.12 -21.20 12.37
C CYS A 57 5.22 -20.78 13.35
N GLN A 58 5.06 -19.62 14.00
CA GLN A 58 5.96 -19.14 15.04
C GLN A 58 6.07 -20.12 16.22
N ASP A 59 4.93 -20.61 16.74
CA ASP A 59 4.89 -21.57 17.85
C ASP A 59 5.56 -22.91 17.51
N LEU A 60 5.44 -23.34 16.26
CA LEU A 60 5.99 -24.60 15.77
C LEU A 60 7.42 -24.46 15.23
N GLY A 61 7.99 -23.25 15.24
CA GLY A 61 9.31 -22.96 14.67
C GLY A 61 9.36 -23.12 13.15
N ILE A 62 8.22 -23.06 12.47
CA ILE A 62 8.10 -23.12 11.02
C ILE A 62 8.35 -21.71 10.45
N PRO A 63 9.29 -21.55 9.51
CA PRO A 63 9.52 -20.27 8.86
C PRO A 63 8.29 -19.84 8.05
N TYR A 64 8.01 -18.55 8.01
CA TYR A 64 6.96 -18.02 7.14
C TYR A 64 7.31 -16.66 6.55
N LEU A 65 6.66 -16.34 5.42
CA LEU A 65 6.74 -15.06 4.74
C LEU A 65 5.34 -14.57 4.38
N TYR A 66 5.15 -13.26 4.36
CA TYR A 66 4.01 -12.61 3.75
C TYR A 66 4.30 -12.31 2.28
N MET A 67 3.39 -12.67 1.39
CA MET A 67 3.40 -12.28 -0.03
C MET A 67 2.25 -11.32 -0.32
N GLU A 68 2.46 -10.39 -1.25
CA GLU A 68 1.39 -9.52 -1.76
C GLU A 68 1.77 -8.96 -3.13
N TYR A 69 0.77 -8.56 -3.92
CA TYR A 69 1.03 -7.69 -5.06
C TYR A 69 1.74 -6.42 -4.60
N ALA A 70 2.91 -6.17 -5.16
CA ALA A 70 3.72 -5.05 -4.74
C ALA A 70 3.24 -3.73 -5.34
N ALA A 71 3.79 -2.62 -4.84
CA ALA A 71 3.30 -1.29 -5.17
C ALA A 71 3.58 -0.84 -6.62
N LEU A 72 4.49 -1.52 -7.33
CA LEU A 72 4.69 -1.34 -8.77
C LEU A 72 3.89 -2.41 -9.53
N PRO A 73 2.99 -2.04 -10.47
CA PRO A 73 2.17 -3.00 -11.21
C PRO A 73 2.99 -4.08 -11.91
N GLY A 74 2.49 -5.32 -11.90
CA GLY A 74 3.16 -6.48 -12.50
C GLY A 74 4.31 -7.06 -11.65
N THR A 75 4.39 -6.68 -10.37
CA THR A 75 5.39 -7.22 -9.44
C THR A 75 4.76 -7.82 -8.18
N ILE A 76 5.50 -8.73 -7.53
CA ILE A 76 5.19 -9.35 -6.25
C ILE A 76 6.35 -9.12 -5.27
N CYS A 77 6.05 -9.06 -3.98
CA CYS A 77 7.07 -9.02 -2.93
C CYS A 77 6.83 -10.09 -1.88
N PHE A 78 7.89 -10.40 -1.14
CA PHE A 78 7.87 -11.29 0.02
C PHE A 78 8.50 -10.58 1.22
N ASP A 79 7.81 -10.54 2.35
CA ASP A 79 8.22 -9.86 3.58
C ASP A 79 8.19 -10.80 4.78
N GLU A 80 9.20 -10.70 5.63
CA GLU A 80 9.23 -11.39 6.93
C GLU A 80 8.40 -10.65 7.98
N ASP A 81 8.52 -9.32 7.99
CA ASP A 81 7.98 -8.47 9.05
C ASP A 81 6.52 -8.07 8.77
N GLY A 82 6.09 -8.08 7.51
CA GLY A 82 4.75 -7.70 7.09
C GLY A 82 4.74 -6.81 5.84
N PRO A 83 3.59 -6.62 5.18
CA PRO A 83 3.50 -5.76 4.00
C PRO A 83 3.38 -4.27 4.36
N MET A 84 3.55 -3.41 3.36
CA MET A 84 3.37 -1.95 3.45
C MET A 84 4.27 -1.27 4.50
N ALA A 85 3.70 -0.67 5.55
CA ALA A 85 4.49 0.02 6.57
C ALA A 85 5.35 -0.94 7.38
N GLU A 86 4.96 -2.21 7.48
CA GLU A 86 5.65 -3.23 8.27
C GLU A 86 6.80 -3.87 7.51
N SER A 87 6.92 -3.63 6.21
CA SER A 87 8.00 -4.21 5.40
C SER A 87 9.36 -3.70 5.86
N TRP A 88 10.39 -4.51 5.65
CA TRP A 88 11.76 -4.11 5.98
C TRP A 88 12.20 -2.87 5.20
N VAL A 89 11.65 -2.64 4.00
CA VAL A 89 11.87 -1.43 3.18
C VAL A 89 11.41 -0.16 3.92
N ALA A 90 10.33 -0.25 4.69
CA ALA A 90 9.74 0.86 5.46
C ALA A 90 10.27 0.94 6.90
N GLN A 91 10.46 -0.20 7.56
CA GLN A 91 10.93 -0.26 8.95
C GLN A 91 12.42 0.07 9.06
N ARG A 92 13.24 -0.50 8.18
CA ARG A 92 14.70 -0.32 8.13
C ARG A 92 15.08 0.62 6.99
N TYR A 93 14.39 1.76 6.92
CA TYR A 93 14.48 2.65 5.77
C TYR A 93 15.90 3.21 5.55
N ASP A 94 16.66 3.44 6.63
CA ASP A 94 18.05 3.93 6.56
C ASP A 94 18.99 2.88 5.95
N GLU A 95 18.86 1.62 6.37
CA GLU A 95 19.60 0.49 5.80
C GLU A 95 19.25 0.32 4.31
N PHE A 96 17.96 0.38 3.97
CA PHE A 96 17.49 0.29 2.59
C PHE A 96 18.05 1.43 1.72
N LEU A 97 18.09 2.67 2.24
CA LEU A 97 18.62 3.83 1.51
C LEU A 97 20.12 3.72 1.23
N ALA A 98 20.85 2.97 2.05
CA ALA A 98 22.28 2.72 1.89
C ALA A 98 22.58 1.64 0.83
N LEU A 99 21.59 0.84 0.40
CA LEU A 99 21.79 -0.17 -0.64
C LEU A 99 22.26 0.47 -1.96
N PRO A 100 23.36 -0.03 -2.55
CA PRO A 100 23.95 0.58 -3.73
C PRO A 100 23.11 0.31 -4.98
N VAL A 101 22.98 1.33 -5.81
CA VAL A 101 22.48 1.20 -7.19
C VAL A 101 23.45 1.94 -8.10
N ASP A 102 23.68 1.41 -9.29
CA ASP A 102 24.53 2.00 -10.32
C ASP A 102 23.71 2.62 -11.46
N ASP A 103 24.40 3.18 -12.46
CA ASP A 103 23.75 3.82 -13.60
C ASP A 103 22.90 2.85 -14.43
N SER A 104 23.25 1.55 -14.45
CA SER A 104 22.46 0.52 -15.13
C SER A 104 21.15 0.27 -14.38
N ASP A 105 21.21 0.15 -13.06
CA ASP A 105 20.00 -0.01 -12.22
C ASP A 105 19.06 1.21 -12.37
N LEU A 106 19.62 2.42 -12.44
CA LEU A 106 18.85 3.65 -12.64
C LEU A 106 18.22 3.71 -14.03
N ALA A 107 18.95 3.31 -15.07
CA ALA A 107 18.43 3.24 -16.44
C ALA A 107 17.30 2.20 -16.57
N GLN A 108 17.46 1.04 -15.93
CA GLN A 108 16.45 -0.02 -15.87
C GLN A 108 15.18 0.46 -15.15
N ALA A 109 15.34 1.12 -13.99
CA ALA A 109 14.23 1.71 -13.26
C ALA A 109 13.49 2.78 -14.09
N GLN A 110 14.22 3.60 -14.85
CA GLN A 110 13.60 4.60 -15.72
C GLN A 110 12.80 3.93 -16.85
N CYS A 111 13.36 2.90 -17.50
CA CYS A 111 12.65 2.11 -18.50
C CYS A 111 11.36 1.50 -17.93
N PHE A 112 11.41 0.97 -16.71
CA PHE A 112 10.23 0.41 -16.06
C PHE A 112 9.17 1.48 -15.75
N LEU A 113 9.57 2.66 -15.29
CA LEU A 113 8.65 3.77 -15.04
C LEU A 113 7.97 4.25 -16.32
N ASP A 114 8.72 4.34 -17.43
CA ASP A 114 8.18 4.75 -18.72
C ASP A 114 7.18 3.70 -19.22
N TYR A 115 7.51 2.41 -19.12
CA TYR A 115 6.60 1.30 -19.42
C TYR A 115 5.29 1.38 -18.63
N LEU A 116 5.37 1.58 -17.30
CA LEU A 116 4.18 1.68 -16.44
C LEU A 116 3.30 2.88 -16.80
N LYS A 117 3.94 4.03 -17.10
CA LYS A 117 3.26 5.28 -17.44
C LYS A 117 2.56 5.20 -18.80
N GLU A 118 3.23 4.65 -19.82
CA GLU A 118 2.69 4.50 -21.18
C GLU A 118 1.56 3.48 -21.24
N GLY A 119 1.73 2.34 -20.55
CA GLY A 119 0.71 1.29 -20.49
C GLY A 119 -0.52 1.66 -19.68
N LYS A 120 -0.54 2.83 -19.00
CA LYS A 120 -1.56 3.21 -18.01
C LYS A 120 -1.88 2.07 -17.03
N LYS A 121 -0.86 1.27 -16.68
CA LYS A 121 -1.03 0.09 -15.83
C LYS A 121 -1.42 0.56 -14.43
N SER A 122 -2.67 0.33 -14.07
CA SER A 122 -3.12 0.34 -12.67
C SER A 122 -3.43 -1.10 -12.30
N GLY A 123 -3.26 -1.48 -11.02
CA GLY A 123 -3.43 -2.88 -10.58
C GLY A 123 -4.79 -3.52 -10.93
N LYS A 124 -5.79 -2.72 -11.33
CA LYS A 124 -7.08 -3.14 -11.93
C LYS A 124 -7.57 -2.09 -12.92
N PRO A 125 -7.88 -2.43 -14.19
CA PRO A 125 -8.57 -1.52 -15.12
C PRO A 125 -9.92 -1.08 -14.51
N GLN A 126 -10.22 0.22 -14.57
CA GLN A 126 -11.52 0.76 -14.15
C GLN A 126 -12.15 1.48 -15.33
N ASP A 127 -13.23 0.92 -15.87
CA ASP A 127 -14.12 1.65 -16.77
C ASP A 127 -14.73 2.81 -15.98
N SER A 128 -14.45 4.04 -16.41
CA SER A 128 -14.92 5.22 -15.70
C SER A 128 -16.37 5.50 -16.05
N GLN A 129 -17.23 5.58 -15.03
CA GLN A 129 -18.62 6.04 -15.19
C GLN A 129 -18.75 7.55 -14.93
N VAL A 130 -17.68 8.19 -14.44
CA VAL A 130 -17.67 9.59 -14.01
C VAL A 130 -16.48 10.31 -14.63
N SER A 131 -16.73 11.47 -15.25
CA SER A 131 -15.68 12.37 -15.73
C SER A 131 -15.11 13.17 -14.57
N ILE A 132 -13.86 12.90 -14.19
CA ILE A 132 -13.19 13.66 -13.13
C ILE A 132 -13.01 15.12 -13.52
N GLN A 133 -12.72 15.38 -14.79
CA GLN A 133 -12.60 16.74 -15.31
C GLN A 133 -13.84 17.58 -15.00
N SER A 134 -15.04 17.01 -15.20
CA SER A 134 -16.30 17.69 -14.91
C SER A 134 -16.55 17.88 -13.40
N VAL A 135 -16.05 16.98 -12.56
CA VAL A 135 -16.11 17.14 -11.09
C VAL A 135 -15.28 18.34 -10.64
N VAL A 136 -14.09 18.50 -11.21
CA VAL A 136 -13.13 19.53 -10.77
C VAL A 136 -13.33 20.90 -11.40
N GLU A 137 -14.10 20.99 -12.49
CA GLU A 137 -14.25 22.18 -13.33
C GLU A 137 -14.67 23.42 -12.52
N ARG A 138 -15.76 23.32 -11.74
CA ARG A 138 -16.27 24.43 -10.94
C ARG A 138 -15.23 24.94 -9.93
N ALA A 139 -14.50 24.03 -9.27
CA ALA A 139 -13.47 24.42 -8.31
C ALA A 139 -12.30 25.13 -9.00
N ARG A 140 -11.91 24.68 -10.20
CA ARG A 140 -10.87 25.35 -11.00
C ARG A 140 -11.29 26.74 -11.47
N GLU A 141 -12.54 26.91 -11.90
CA GLU A 141 -13.09 28.23 -12.28
C GLU A 141 -13.05 29.22 -11.11
N GLN A 142 -13.18 28.73 -9.88
CA GLN A 142 -13.06 29.52 -8.65
C GLN A 142 -11.60 29.72 -8.20
N GLY A 143 -10.61 29.21 -8.94
CA GLY A 143 -9.19 29.33 -8.62
C GLY A 143 -8.71 28.44 -7.47
N ARG A 144 -9.53 27.47 -7.04
CA ARG A 144 -9.20 26.58 -5.92
C ARG A 144 -8.13 25.57 -6.31
N LYS A 145 -7.30 25.20 -5.34
CA LYS A 145 -6.42 24.03 -5.45
C LYS A 145 -7.21 22.76 -5.18
N ILE A 146 -6.84 21.69 -5.87
CA ILE A 146 -7.61 20.46 -5.89
C ILE A 146 -6.76 19.32 -5.34
N ILE A 147 -7.21 18.79 -4.22
CA ILE A 147 -6.54 17.74 -3.45
C ILE A 147 -7.27 16.43 -3.72
N PHE A 148 -6.58 15.47 -4.31
CA PHE A 148 -7.11 14.13 -4.41
C PHE A 148 -6.86 13.37 -3.11
N TYR A 149 -7.91 12.86 -2.46
CA TYR A 149 -7.78 11.92 -1.33
C TYR A 149 -8.16 10.51 -1.75
N ALA A 150 -7.16 9.64 -1.81
CA ALA A 150 -7.33 8.24 -2.15
C ALA A 150 -7.58 7.43 -0.87
N GLY A 151 -8.85 7.05 -0.67
CA GLY A 151 -9.25 6.16 0.41
C GLY A 151 -8.75 4.73 0.18
N GLN A 152 -8.79 3.93 1.23
CA GLN A 152 -8.30 2.55 1.24
C GLN A 152 -9.31 1.61 1.92
N ASN A 153 -9.04 0.31 1.90
CA ASN A 153 -9.76 -0.64 2.73
C ASN A 153 -9.02 -0.73 4.07
N ASP A 154 -9.50 -0.03 5.09
CA ASP A 154 -8.80 0.08 6.39
C ASP A 154 -8.60 -1.29 7.08
N TRP A 155 -9.51 -2.26 6.86
CA TRP A 155 -9.35 -3.63 7.35
C TRP A 155 -8.31 -4.42 6.57
N ALA A 156 -8.28 -4.26 5.25
CA ALA A 156 -7.33 -4.97 4.39
C ALA A 156 -5.99 -4.23 4.22
N SER A 157 -5.72 -3.21 5.04
CA SER A 157 -4.47 -2.45 5.04
C SER A 157 -3.78 -2.42 6.40
N GLY A 158 -4.27 -3.21 7.36
CA GLY A 158 -3.70 -3.29 8.70
C GLY A 158 -3.99 -2.09 9.59
N MET A 159 -4.76 -1.09 9.12
CA MET A 159 -5.13 0.04 9.96
C MET A 159 -6.21 -0.29 10.97
N LEU A 160 -7.06 -1.26 10.66
CA LEU A 160 -8.07 -1.79 11.56
C LEU A 160 -7.81 -3.28 11.85
N PRO A 161 -8.07 -3.73 13.09
CA PRO A 161 -8.63 -2.96 14.22
C PRO A 161 -7.57 -2.09 14.93
N ARG A 162 -7.95 -0.89 15.41
CA ARG A 162 -7.01 0.04 16.09
C ARG A 162 -6.42 -0.45 17.41
N GLY A 163 -7.01 -1.49 18.00
CA GLY A 163 -6.46 -2.12 19.20
C GLY A 163 -5.13 -2.85 18.93
N PHE A 164 -4.82 -3.16 17.67
CA PHE A 164 -3.59 -3.85 17.31
C PHE A 164 -2.42 -2.85 17.22
N PRO A 165 -1.26 -3.13 17.86
CA PRO A 165 -0.09 -2.26 17.80
C PRO A 165 0.35 -1.90 16.38
N GLU A 166 0.24 -2.86 15.45
CA GLU A 166 0.65 -2.76 14.05
C GLU A 166 -0.15 -1.70 13.30
N ALA A 167 -1.41 -1.45 13.69
CA ALA A 167 -2.24 -0.41 13.09
C ALA A 167 -1.62 0.99 13.22
N ARG A 168 -0.87 1.24 14.30
CA ARG A 168 -0.17 2.51 14.52
C ARG A 168 1.10 2.64 13.68
N ILE A 169 1.63 1.53 13.17
CA ILE A 169 2.76 1.52 12.26
C ILE A 169 2.32 2.07 10.90
N HIS A 170 1.15 1.66 10.42
CA HIS A 170 0.57 2.15 9.15
C HIS A 170 0.07 3.59 9.25
N SER A 171 -0.65 3.92 10.34
CA SER A 171 -1.19 5.26 10.56
C SER A 171 -1.02 5.70 12.01
N HIS A 172 0.01 6.53 12.22
CA HIS A 172 0.32 7.10 13.53
C HIS A 172 -0.58 8.29 13.90
N ILE A 173 -1.24 8.91 12.91
CA ILE A 173 -2.07 10.12 13.09
C ILE A 173 -3.56 9.79 13.13
N TYR A 174 -4.03 9.02 12.16
CA TYR A 174 -5.46 8.83 11.89
C TYR A 174 -5.95 7.44 12.25
N SER A 175 -7.18 7.32 12.74
CA SER A 175 -7.79 6.02 13.04
C SER A 175 -8.20 5.23 11.80
N ASP A 176 -8.70 5.92 10.78
CA ASP A 176 -9.27 5.34 9.58
C ASP A 176 -9.33 6.37 8.45
N THR A 177 -9.84 5.96 7.30
CA THR A 177 -10.01 6.82 6.12
C THR A 177 -10.92 8.02 6.39
N LEU A 178 -11.95 7.88 7.24
CA LEU A 178 -12.92 8.95 7.48
C LEU A 178 -12.43 9.97 8.51
N ASP A 179 -11.68 9.55 9.53
CA ASP A 179 -10.99 10.47 10.45
C ASP A 179 -10.01 11.38 9.68
N ALA A 180 -9.23 10.80 8.76
CA ALA A 180 -8.35 11.58 7.90
C ALA A 180 -9.12 12.53 6.97
N LEU A 181 -10.23 12.08 6.36
CA LEU A 181 -11.07 12.92 5.51
C LEU A 181 -11.71 14.08 6.29
N GLY A 182 -12.19 13.83 7.51
CA GLY A 182 -12.78 14.86 8.37
C GLY A 182 -11.78 15.99 8.63
N HIS A 183 -10.57 15.64 9.06
CA HIS A 183 -9.51 16.62 9.28
C HIS A 183 -9.06 17.32 7.98
N LEU A 184 -8.94 16.58 6.88
CA LEU A 184 -8.60 17.17 5.58
C LEU A 184 -9.68 18.16 5.14
N SER A 185 -10.95 17.89 5.41
CA SER A 185 -12.07 18.80 5.10
C SER A 185 -11.99 20.11 5.88
N GLU A 186 -11.62 20.06 7.16
CA GLU A 186 -11.43 21.26 7.98
C GLU A 186 -10.29 22.13 7.40
N VAL A 187 -9.14 21.51 7.13
CA VAL A 187 -8.00 22.18 6.52
C VAL A 187 -8.32 22.74 5.13
N ALA A 188 -9.09 22.01 4.32
CA ALA A 188 -9.48 22.46 2.99
C ALA A 188 -10.41 23.68 3.03
N GLU A 189 -11.31 23.78 4.01
CA GLU A 189 -12.15 24.97 4.20
C GLU A 189 -11.29 26.19 4.54
N GLU A 190 -10.36 26.04 5.49
CA GLU A 190 -9.48 27.12 5.93
C GLU A 190 -8.56 27.67 4.82
N ASN A 191 -8.21 26.82 3.84
CA ASN A 191 -7.27 27.14 2.78
C ASN A 191 -7.91 27.33 1.40
N ASP A 192 -9.25 27.31 1.33
CA ASP A 192 -10.03 27.38 0.09
C ASP A 192 -9.61 26.32 -0.96
N TRP A 193 -9.44 25.08 -0.51
CA TRP A 193 -9.16 23.92 -1.37
C TRP A 193 -10.44 23.14 -1.66
N GLN A 194 -10.41 22.36 -2.74
CA GLN A 194 -11.42 21.36 -3.06
C GLN A 194 -10.82 19.95 -2.89
N ILE A 195 -11.55 19.05 -2.25
CA ILE A 195 -11.17 17.65 -2.09
C ILE A 195 -11.96 16.81 -3.08
N VAL A 196 -11.24 16.05 -3.90
CA VAL A 196 -11.80 14.92 -4.64
C VAL A 196 -11.57 13.69 -3.78
N PHE A 197 -12.61 13.13 -3.17
CA PHE A 197 -12.49 11.93 -2.35
C PHE A 197 -12.95 10.68 -3.11
N LYS A 198 -12.06 9.71 -3.28
CA LYS A 198 -12.38 8.41 -3.87
C LYS A 198 -12.18 7.28 -2.86
N PRO A 199 -13.24 6.65 -2.34
CA PRO A 199 -13.10 5.47 -1.50
C PRO A 199 -12.67 4.24 -2.30
N HIS A 200 -12.08 3.26 -1.60
CA HIS A 200 -11.62 2.02 -2.21
C HIS A 200 -12.80 1.18 -2.74
N PRO A 201 -12.71 0.56 -3.95
CA PRO A 201 -13.82 -0.15 -4.59
C PRO A 201 -14.58 -1.14 -3.70
N LEU A 202 -13.86 -1.93 -2.90
CA LEU A 202 -14.46 -2.93 -2.00
C LEU A 202 -15.25 -2.33 -0.82
N VAL A 203 -15.09 -1.05 -0.52
CA VAL A 203 -15.82 -0.35 0.55
C VAL A 203 -16.66 0.80 0.01
N GLN A 204 -16.74 0.98 -1.31
CA GLN A 204 -17.53 2.06 -1.93
C GLN A 204 -19.00 2.00 -1.53
N GLU A 205 -19.58 0.81 -1.42
CA GLU A 205 -20.98 0.64 -0.99
C GLU A 205 -21.22 1.20 0.42
N ARG A 206 -20.26 1.09 1.33
CA ARG A 206 -20.36 1.66 2.69
C ARG A 206 -20.43 3.20 2.66
N HIS A 207 -19.87 3.82 1.63
CA HIS A 207 -19.85 5.27 1.44
C HIS A 207 -21.04 5.77 0.60
N ARG A 208 -21.62 4.91 -0.25
CA ARG A 208 -22.77 5.23 -1.10
C ARG A 208 -24.05 5.48 -0.30
N TYR A 209 -24.19 4.80 0.84
CA TYR A 209 -25.35 4.92 1.73
C TYR A 209 -25.07 5.78 2.96
N PHE A 210 -24.09 6.70 2.88
CA PHE A 210 -23.94 7.70 3.93
C PHE A 210 -25.23 8.52 4.04
N GLU A 211 -25.85 8.48 5.20
CA GLU A 211 -27.08 9.24 5.47
C GLU A 211 -26.80 10.73 5.64
N VAL A 212 -25.54 11.09 5.94
CA VAL A 212 -25.07 12.46 6.10
C VAL A 212 -24.38 12.91 4.81
N PRO A 213 -24.81 14.03 4.20
CA PRO A 213 -24.13 14.58 3.03
C PRO A 213 -22.69 14.97 3.37
N PHE A 214 -21.78 14.77 2.43
CA PHE A 214 -20.41 15.24 2.57
C PHE A 214 -20.36 16.78 2.62
N PRO A 215 -19.36 17.38 3.31
CA PRO A 215 -19.15 18.83 3.31
C PRO A 215 -18.98 19.40 1.90
N GLU A 216 -19.28 20.69 1.70
CA GLU A 216 -19.23 21.35 0.39
C GLU A 216 -17.84 21.26 -0.29
N ARG A 217 -16.77 21.18 0.52
CA ARG A 217 -15.38 21.03 0.04
C ARG A 217 -14.99 19.62 -0.37
N VAL A 218 -15.92 18.67 -0.33
CA VAL A 218 -15.64 17.26 -0.60
C VAL A 218 -16.55 16.75 -1.70
N ASP A 219 -15.98 16.51 -2.88
CA ASP A 219 -16.62 15.78 -3.96
C ASP A 219 -16.37 14.28 -3.79
N LEU A 220 -17.42 13.53 -3.45
CA LEU A 220 -17.36 12.07 -3.42
C LEU A 220 -17.39 11.50 -4.84
N VAL A 221 -16.31 10.83 -5.24
CA VAL A 221 -16.17 10.20 -6.55
C VAL A 221 -16.30 8.68 -6.44
N LEU A 222 -17.50 8.18 -6.75
CA LEU A 222 -17.76 6.75 -6.92
C LEU A 222 -17.61 6.37 -8.40
N GLY A 223 -16.93 5.26 -8.70
CA GLY A 223 -16.80 4.77 -10.08
C GLY A 223 -15.91 5.59 -11.04
N GLY A 224 -15.28 6.68 -10.60
CA GLY A 224 -14.31 7.42 -11.41
C GLY A 224 -12.96 6.69 -11.54
N ASN A 225 -12.23 6.84 -12.64
CA ASN A 225 -10.92 6.20 -12.80
C ASN A 225 -9.86 6.84 -11.88
N ILE A 226 -9.00 6.00 -11.27
CA ILE A 226 -7.96 6.46 -10.34
C ILE A 226 -6.88 7.33 -11.02
N LEU A 227 -6.52 7.02 -12.25
CA LEU A 227 -5.52 7.78 -13.01
C LEU A 227 -6.06 9.15 -13.40
N ASP A 228 -7.34 9.24 -13.74
CA ASP A 228 -8.00 10.54 -14.00
C ASP A 228 -8.02 11.39 -12.72
N CYS A 229 -8.28 10.78 -11.55
CA CYS A 229 -8.19 11.48 -10.25
C CYS A 229 -6.76 12.03 -10.01
N ILE A 230 -5.73 11.25 -10.33
CA ILE A 230 -4.33 11.69 -10.19
C ILE A 230 -4.02 12.80 -11.20
N GLN A 231 -4.46 12.67 -12.44
CA GLN A 231 -4.13 13.60 -13.52
C GLN A 231 -4.86 14.94 -13.39
N GLU A 232 -6.09 14.95 -12.87
CA GLU A 232 -6.93 16.15 -12.78
C GLU A 232 -6.81 16.91 -11.46
N THR A 233 -5.90 16.51 -10.57
CA THR A 233 -5.68 17.17 -9.28
C THR A 233 -4.25 17.70 -9.14
N ASP A 234 -4.06 18.64 -8.20
CA ASP A 234 -2.79 19.30 -7.95
C ASP A 234 -1.87 18.47 -7.05
N VAL A 235 -2.44 17.84 -6.01
CA VAL A 235 -1.73 17.01 -5.02
C VAL A 235 -2.55 15.76 -4.71
N VAL A 236 -1.87 14.63 -4.58
CA VAL A 236 -2.47 13.36 -4.12
C VAL A 236 -2.16 13.15 -2.64
N THR A 237 -3.17 12.78 -1.87
CA THR A 237 -3.07 12.48 -0.44
C THR A 237 -3.59 11.07 -0.18
N THR A 238 -2.92 10.31 0.69
CA THR A 238 -3.39 8.99 1.14
C THR A 238 -2.70 8.59 2.43
N ILE A 239 -3.27 7.63 3.16
CA ILE A 239 -2.68 7.13 4.40
C ILE A 239 -1.57 6.10 4.09
N VAL A 240 -1.93 4.94 3.55
CA VAL A 240 -0.97 3.85 3.26
C VAL A 240 -1.12 3.28 1.83
N SER A 241 -2.10 3.77 1.06
CA SER A 241 -2.43 3.23 -0.27
C SER A 241 -1.27 3.22 -1.27
N GLN A 242 -1.22 2.17 -2.09
CA GLN A 242 -0.34 2.07 -3.26
C GLN A 242 -0.65 3.12 -4.34
N VAL A 243 -1.78 3.83 -4.24
CA VAL A 243 -2.06 5.01 -5.09
C VAL A 243 -0.94 6.06 -5.00
N SER A 244 -0.23 6.12 -3.87
CA SER A 244 0.97 6.96 -3.73
C SER A 244 2.04 6.66 -4.79
N TYR A 245 2.26 5.39 -5.13
CA TYR A 245 3.19 5.00 -6.21
C TYR A 245 2.67 5.45 -7.57
N LEU A 246 1.38 5.27 -7.84
CA LEU A 246 0.76 5.72 -9.09
C LEU A 246 0.89 7.24 -9.26
N ALA A 247 0.71 8.02 -8.18
CA ALA A 247 0.90 9.46 -8.20
C ALA A 247 2.34 9.82 -8.66
N LEU A 248 3.36 9.19 -8.08
CA LEU A 248 4.76 9.46 -8.44
C LEU A 248 5.11 9.00 -9.87
N ILE A 249 4.59 7.85 -10.32
CA ILE A 249 4.73 7.38 -11.72
C ILE A 249 4.18 8.44 -12.70
N HIS A 250 3.04 9.03 -12.38
CA HIS A 250 2.40 10.05 -13.21
C HIS A 250 2.89 11.48 -12.94
N GLY A 251 3.95 11.63 -12.12
CA GLY A 251 4.60 12.93 -11.90
C GLY A 251 3.82 13.88 -10.99
N ARG A 252 2.95 13.36 -10.13
CA ARG A 252 2.14 14.16 -9.20
C ARG A 252 2.73 14.13 -7.80
N PRO A 253 2.82 15.29 -7.11
CA PRO A 253 3.25 15.33 -5.71
C PRO A 253 2.30 14.53 -4.85
N CYS A 254 2.86 13.75 -3.92
CA CYS A 254 2.10 12.91 -3.02
C CYS A 254 2.42 13.24 -1.56
N VAL A 255 1.37 13.48 -0.77
CA VAL A 255 1.42 13.68 0.69
C VAL A 255 0.95 12.40 1.37
N MET A 256 1.84 11.80 2.14
CA MET A 256 1.60 10.61 2.94
C MET A 256 1.11 11.01 4.34
N LEU A 257 -0.10 10.56 4.68
CA LEU A 257 -0.72 10.73 5.99
C LEU A 257 -0.37 9.58 6.96
N GLY A 258 0.11 8.48 6.40
CA GLY A 258 0.62 7.31 7.11
C GLY A 258 1.95 6.88 6.50
N ARG A 259 2.27 5.59 6.59
CA ARG A 259 3.56 5.04 6.17
C ARG A 259 3.34 3.86 5.25
N ASN A 260 4.14 3.78 4.20
CA ASN A 260 4.35 2.58 3.39
C ASN A 260 5.84 2.51 3.01
N GLN A 261 6.19 1.74 1.99
CA GLN A 261 7.57 1.60 1.49
C GLN A 261 8.23 2.91 1.02
N LEU A 262 7.47 3.99 0.82
CA LEU A 262 7.99 5.34 0.49
C LEU A 262 8.47 6.12 1.73
N ARG A 263 8.27 5.58 2.94
CA ARG A 263 8.66 6.24 4.19
C ARG A 263 10.12 6.68 4.14
N ASN A 264 10.32 7.97 4.39
CA ASN A 264 11.64 8.62 4.48
C ASN A 264 12.53 8.48 3.25
N LYS A 265 11.98 8.14 2.07
CA LYS A 265 12.75 8.09 0.82
C LYS A 265 12.96 9.47 0.20
N GLY A 266 12.27 10.49 0.72
CA GLY A 266 12.40 11.89 0.29
C GLY A 266 11.84 12.15 -1.12
N CYS A 267 10.99 11.25 -1.61
CA CYS A 267 10.24 11.36 -2.86
C CYS A 267 8.75 11.69 -2.66
N THR A 268 8.29 11.71 -1.41
CA THR A 268 6.95 12.14 -0.98
C THR A 268 7.07 13.20 0.10
N TYR A 269 5.98 13.95 0.30
CA TYR A 269 5.77 14.81 1.46
C TYR A 269 5.16 13.96 2.57
N GLN A 270 5.68 14.01 3.80
CA GLN A 270 5.21 13.16 4.89
C GLN A 270 4.73 14.00 6.05
N VAL A 271 3.51 13.76 6.50
CA VAL A 271 2.94 14.46 7.66
C VAL A 271 3.51 13.86 8.94
N GLY A 272 4.07 14.72 9.80
CA GLY A 272 4.57 14.35 11.12
C GLY A 272 3.41 14.32 12.13
N PRO A 273 3.27 15.35 12.99
CA PRO A 273 2.08 15.55 13.83
C PRO A 273 0.84 15.93 13.00
N ARG A 274 -0.35 15.78 13.59
CA ARG A 274 -1.64 16.07 12.95
C ARG A 274 -1.69 17.49 12.39
N ASP A 275 -1.24 18.47 13.18
CA ASP A 275 -1.29 19.90 12.85
C ASP A 275 -0.40 20.28 11.64
N ASP A 276 0.54 19.42 11.24
CA ASP A 276 1.40 19.66 10.07
C ASP A 276 0.70 19.33 8.73
N LEU A 277 -0.57 18.89 8.73
CA LEU A 277 -1.28 18.54 7.51
C LEU A 277 -1.31 19.71 6.50
N ALA A 278 -1.81 20.87 6.93
CA ALA A 278 -1.94 22.06 6.09
C ALA A 278 -0.58 22.54 5.52
N PRO A 279 0.47 22.78 6.34
CA PRO A 279 1.76 23.22 5.80
C PRO A 279 2.42 22.17 4.90
N THR A 280 2.20 20.88 5.15
CA THR A 280 2.73 19.81 4.28
C THR A 280 2.05 19.81 2.91
N ILE A 281 0.73 20.00 2.84
CA ILE A 281 0.01 20.11 1.57
C ILE A 281 0.40 21.40 0.84
N GLN A 282 0.52 22.54 1.53
CA GLN A 282 0.99 23.79 0.94
C GLN A 282 2.39 23.63 0.32
N HIS A 283 3.29 22.96 1.02
CA HIS A 283 4.62 22.65 0.51
C HIS A 283 4.55 21.75 -0.74
N ALA A 284 3.68 20.74 -0.75
CA ALA A 284 3.46 19.90 -1.92
C ALA A 284 2.87 20.66 -3.12
N LEU A 285 1.96 21.60 -2.88
CA LEU A 285 1.36 22.47 -3.90
C LEU A 285 2.37 23.46 -4.48
N GLY A 286 3.28 23.99 -3.65
CA GLY A 286 4.29 24.97 -4.06
C GLY A 286 5.46 24.34 -4.81
N ASP A 287 6.04 23.29 -4.23
CA ASP A 287 7.23 22.63 -4.79
C ASP A 287 6.87 21.59 -5.85
N GLY A 288 5.73 20.91 -5.75
CA GLY A 288 5.36 19.87 -6.71
C GLY A 288 6.34 18.68 -6.74
N PHE A 289 6.35 17.90 -7.83
CA PHE A 289 7.20 16.71 -7.94
C PHE A 289 8.26 16.85 -9.04
N HIS A 290 9.43 17.35 -8.66
CA HIS A 290 10.51 17.66 -9.60
C HIS A 290 11.90 17.61 -8.93
N GLY A 291 12.96 17.79 -9.72
CA GLY A 291 14.34 17.89 -9.25
C GLY A 291 14.77 16.74 -8.32
N LYS A 292 15.17 17.09 -7.09
CA LYS A 292 15.68 16.13 -6.08
C LYS A 292 14.65 15.07 -5.70
N ALA A 293 13.35 15.41 -5.65
CA ALA A 293 12.30 14.44 -5.32
C ALA A 293 12.20 13.35 -6.40
N ARG A 294 12.27 13.75 -7.69
CA ARG A 294 12.26 12.81 -8.83
C ARG A 294 13.52 11.94 -8.87
N ALA A 295 14.69 12.51 -8.58
CA ALA A 295 15.93 11.73 -8.50
C ALA A 295 15.89 10.68 -7.37
N ARG A 296 15.36 11.05 -6.19
CA ARG A 296 15.16 10.12 -5.07
C ARG A 296 14.12 9.05 -5.38
N TRP A 297 13.05 9.41 -6.09
CA TRP A 297 12.06 8.45 -6.59
C TRP A 297 12.71 7.42 -7.50
N LEU A 298 13.49 7.86 -8.50
CA LEU A 298 14.18 6.96 -9.41
C LEU A 298 15.14 6.01 -8.67
N LYS A 299 15.92 6.55 -7.72
CA LYS A 299 16.78 5.73 -6.87
C LYS A 299 15.98 4.69 -6.08
N HIS A 300 14.87 5.09 -5.47
CA HIS A 300 14.01 4.16 -4.71
C HIS A 300 13.45 3.05 -5.60
N VAL A 301 12.99 3.38 -6.82
CA VAL A 301 12.51 2.39 -7.80
C VAL A 301 13.62 1.41 -8.17
N ALA A 302 14.83 1.91 -8.47
CA ALA A 302 15.99 1.05 -8.75
C ALA A 302 16.29 0.11 -7.57
N GLN A 303 16.26 0.61 -6.34
CA GLN A 303 16.49 -0.21 -5.15
C GLN A 303 15.42 -1.29 -4.96
N ILE A 304 14.13 -0.96 -5.09
CA ILE A 304 13.08 -1.98 -4.89
C ILE A 304 13.08 -2.99 -6.05
N CYS A 305 13.34 -2.59 -7.29
CA CYS A 305 13.49 -3.51 -8.41
C CYS A 305 14.64 -4.49 -8.18
N LYS A 306 15.79 -3.99 -7.71
CA LYS A 306 16.98 -4.82 -7.48
C LYS A 306 16.89 -5.74 -6.27
N TYR A 307 16.31 -5.27 -5.16
CA TYR A 307 16.45 -5.95 -3.87
C TYR A 307 15.15 -6.53 -3.30
N TYR A 308 13.99 -6.15 -3.84
CA TYR A 308 12.72 -6.41 -3.16
C TYR A 308 11.62 -7.01 -4.04
N LEU A 309 11.53 -6.59 -5.29
CA LEU A 309 10.45 -6.98 -6.20
C LEU A 309 10.86 -8.13 -7.11
N PHE A 310 9.89 -8.98 -7.44
CA PHE A 310 9.97 -10.00 -8.48
C PHE A 310 8.87 -9.77 -9.51
N ALA A 311 9.13 -10.10 -10.77
CA ALA A 311 8.17 -9.94 -11.86
C ALA A 311 7.06 -11.02 -11.78
N LEU A 312 5.84 -10.64 -12.17
CA LEU A 312 4.69 -11.55 -12.29
C LEU A 312 4.28 -11.81 -13.74
N ASP A 313 4.71 -10.98 -14.68
CA ASP A 313 4.43 -11.12 -16.10
C ASP A 313 5.71 -10.97 -16.95
N PRO A 314 5.76 -11.61 -18.15
CA PRO A 314 6.97 -11.63 -18.98
C PRO A 314 7.45 -10.25 -19.42
N GLU A 315 6.54 -9.30 -19.62
CA GLU A 315 6.92 -7.94 -20.00
C GLU A 315 7.68 -7.24 -18.86
N VAL A 316 7.20 -7.32 -17.63
CA VAL A 316 7.91 -6.77 -16.46
C VAL A 316 9.22 -7.51 -16.21
N GLU A 317 9.24 -8.83 -16.37
CA GLU A 317 10.45 -9.66 -16.26
C GLU A 317 11.54 -9.18 -17.23
N SER A 318 11.18 -8.93 -18.49
CA SER A 318 12.11 -8.45 -19.50
C SER A 318 12.75 -7.09 -19.17
N ILE A 319 12.12 -6.32 -18.27
CA ILE A 319 12.60 -5.01 -17.84
C ILE A 319 13.39 -5.13 -16.55
N ILE A 320 12.83 -5.69 -15.46
CA ILE A 320 13.48 -5.68 -14.13
C ILE A 320 14.44 -6.85 -13.90
N GLY A 321 14.39 -7.88 -14.76
CA GLY A 321 15.31 -9.03 -14.75
C GLY A 321 15.07 -10.08 -13.66
N ARG A 322 14.31 -9.75 -12.60
CA ARG A 322 14.04 -10.65 -11.48
C ARG A 322 12.80 -11.50 -11.72
N ASP A 323 13.02 -12.69 -12.25
CA ASP A 323 11.98 -13.60 -12.72
C ASP A 323 11.40 -14.52 -11.61
N VAL A 324 10.55 -15.46 -12.03
CA VAL A 324 9.96 -16.49 -11.16
C VAL A 324 11.02 -17.45 -10.61
N GLN A 325 12.11 -17.70 -11.35
CA GLN A 325 13.18 -18.58 -10.88
C GLN A 325 13.98 -17.93 -9.75
N GLU A 326 14.32 -16.65 -9.87
CA GLU A 326 14.92 -15.88 -8.77
C GLU A 326 14.02 -15.83 -7.54
N ALA A 327 12.70 -15.70 -7.74
CA ALA A 327 11.74 -15.76 -6.63
C ALA A 327 11.76 -17.13 -5.95
N ALA A 328 11.77 -18.23 -6.73
CA ALA A 328 11.86 -19.58 -6.20
C ALA A 328 13.17 -19.80 -5.42
N ASP A 329 14.31 -19.36 -5.96
CA ASP A 329 15.61 -19.47 -5.31
C ASP A 329 15.66 -18.67 -4.00
N PHE A 330 15.05 -17.49 -3.98
CA PHE A 330 14.89 -16.70 -2.76
C PHE A 330 14.09 -17.45 -1.69
N LEU A 331 12.98 -18.08 -2.07
CA LEU A 331 12.12 -18.85 -1.16
C LEU A 331 12.83 -20.11 -0.64
N VAL A 332 13.57 -20.83 -1.50
CA VAL A 332 14.38 -21.99 -1.10
C VAL A 332 15.45 -21.60 -0.09
N LYS A 333 16.19 -20.52 -0.35
CA LYS A 333 17.18 -20.01 0.61
C LYS A 333 16.55 -19.68 1.97
N ARG A 334 15.36 -19.10 1.98
CA ARG A 334 14.63 -18.77 3.23
C ARG A 334 14.17 -20.03 3.98
N ALA A 335 13.77 -21.08 3.26
CA ALA A 335 13.49 -22.39 3.84
C ALA A 335 14.76 -23.00 4.49
N ASP A 336 15.91 -22.92 3.81
CA ASP A 336 17.16 -23.56 4.25
C ASP A 336 17.87 -22.82 5.41
N MET A 337 17.82 -21.48 5.44
CA MET A 337 18.53 -20.65 6.44
C MET A 337 18.10 -20.88 7.89
N THR A 338 17.01 -21.60 8.13
CA THR A 338 16.50 -21.90 9.48
C THR A 338 16.95 -23.25 10.04
N SER A 339 17.71 -24.04 9.26
CA SER A 339 18.49 -25.19 9.78
C SER A 339 19.72 -24.76 10.60
N LEU A 340 20.05 -23.47 10.62
CA LEU A 340 21.15 -22.86 11.38
C LEU A 340 20.60 -21.94 12.49
N SER A 341 21.21 -21.98 13.67
CA SER A 341 20.74 -21.33 14.89
C SER A 341 20.45 -19.83 14.74
N ALA A 342 19.52 -19.31 15.54
CA ALA A 342 19.02 -17.92 15.54
C ALA A 342 20.08 -16.80 15.56
N ALA A 343 21.34 -17.08 15.89
CA ALA A 343 22.43 -16.11 15.93
C ALA A 343 22.95 -15.67 14.54
N SER A 344 22.61 -16.35 13.44
CA SER A 344 23.12 -16.01 12.09
C SER A 344 22.21 -15.11 11.24
N ARG A 345 21.00 -14.76 11.73
CA ARG A 345 19.96 -14.06 10.94
C ARG A 345 20.32 -12.61 10.54
N PHE A 346 21.40 -12.05 11.07
CA PHE A 346 21.71 -10.63 10.92
C PHE A 346 22.51 -10.24 9.65
N PHE A 347 22.98 -11.19 8.82
CA PHE A 347 23.90 -10.87 7.72
C PHE A 347 23.47 -11.29 6.30
N SER A 348 22.25 -11.78 6.08
CA SER A 348 21.85 -12.37 4.78
C SER A 348 20.96 -11.48 3.89
N HIS A 349 21.05 -10.15 4.01
CA HIS A 349 20.32 -9.20 3.14
C HIS A 349 21.20 -8.53 2.07
N LEU A 350 22.42 -9.03 1.88
CA LEU A 350 23.30 -8.77 0.74
C LEU A 350 23.43 -10.05 -0.09
#